data_AF-A0A5N8Z6W0-F1
#
_entry.id   AF-A0A5N8Z6W0-F1
#
_cell.length_a   1.000
_cell.length_b   1.000
_cell.length_c   1.000
_cell.angle_alpha   90.00
_cell.angle_beta   90.00
_cell.angle_gamma   90.00
#
_symmetry.space_group_name_H-M   'P 1'
#
loop_
_entity.id
_entity.type
_entity.pdbx_description
1 polymer ?
#
loop_
_entity_poly.entity_id
_entity_poly.type
_entity_poly.pdbx_seq_one_letter_code
_entity_poly.pdbx_strand_id
1 'polypeptide(L)'
;MAHAMAMETNNIQADIIEADEFPNLARQFAVQAVPKTIINQTVEVLGSVTEQELLQRLLVAAGREDLIEKFSVPRGAGAIGGPTSMMHNRR
;
A
#
# COMPACT_ATOMS: atom_id res chain seq x y z
N MET A 1 4.57 6.13 -7.53
CA MET A 1 4.80 5.57 -6.17
C MET A 1 5.72 4.36 -6.19
N ALA A 2 5.46 3.31 -6.99
CA ALA A 2 6.35 2.14 -7.07
C ALA A 2 7.83 2.47 -7.36
N HIS A 3 8.10 3.43 -8.27
CA HIS A 3 9.48 3.85 -8.58
C HIS A 3 10.20 4.51 -7.39
N ALA A 4 9.50 5.29 -6.56
CA ALA A 4 10.11 5.91 -5.38
C ALA A 4 10.58 4.84 -4.37
N MET A 5 9.80 3.78 -4.17
CA MET A 5 10.16 2.66 -3.28
C MET A 5 11.38 1.88 -3.81
N ALA A 6 11.49 1.68 -5.13
CA ALA A 6 12.64 1.02 -5.74
C ALA A 6 13.94 1.84 -5.60
N MET A 7 13.85 3.18 -5.54
CA MET A 7 15.03 4.02 -5.32
C MET A 7 15.56 3.95 -3.88
N GLU A 8 14.73 3.59 -2.90
CA GLU A 8 15.10 3.54 -1.49
C GLU A 8 15.80 2.22 -1.09
N THR A 9 15.69 1.17 -1.91
CA THR A 9 16.29 -0.14 -1.61
C THR A 9 16.61 -0.95 -2.87
N ASN A 10 17.79 -1.56 -2.90
CA ASN A 10 18.20 -2.47 -4.00
C ASN A 10 17.40 -3.78 -4.05
N ASN A 11 16.54 -4.04 -3.07
CA ASN A 11 15.75 -5.26 -3.00
C ASN A 11 14.40 -5.15 -3.75
N ILE A 12 14.04 -3.96 -4.26
CA ILE A 12 12.81 -3.73 -4.99
C ILE A 12 13.16 -3.24 -6.39
N GLN A 13 12.76 -3.99 -7.41
CA GLN A 13 12.80 -3.54 -8.80
C GLN A 13 11.39 -3.12 -9.23
N ALA A 14 11.25 -1.91 -9.77
CA ALA A 14 9.98 -1.40 -10.26
C ALA A 14 10.15 -0.80 -11.65
N ASP A 15 9.42 -1.37 -12.61
CA ASP A 15 9.36 -0.89 -13.99
C ASP A 15 7.99 -0.27 -14.25
N ILE A 16 7.98 0.86 -14.95
CA ILE A 16 6.75 1.51 -15.43
C ILE A 16 6.57 1.11 -16.88
N ILE A 17 5.40 0.58 -17.21
CA ILE A 17 5.08 0.13 -18.56
C ILE A 17 3.83 0.87 -19.04
N GLU A 18 3.96 1.54 -20.19
CA GLU A 18 2.84 2.18 -20.88
C GLU A 18 1.99 1.11 -21.56
N ALA A 19 0.80 0.84 -21.01
CA ALA A 19 -0.04 -0.28 -21.47
C ALA A 19 -0.42 -0.17 -22.96
N ASP A 20 -0.56 1.05 -23.47
CA ASP A 20 -0.90 1.33 -24.87
C ASP A 20 0.24 0.96 -25.85
N GLU A 21 1.50 0.97 -25.39
CA GLU A 21 2.65 0.56 -26.20
C GLU A 21 2.86 -0.96 -26.20
N PHE A 22 2.30 -1.68 -25.21
CA PHE A 22 2.50 -3.11 -25.02
C PHE A 22 1.17 -3.89 -24.91
N PRO A 23 0.34 -3.93 -25.97
CA PRO A 23 -1.00 -4.53 -25.92
C PRO A 23 -1.00 -6.04 -25.63
N ASN A 24 0.07 -6.76 -25.97
CA ASN A 24 0.22 -8.18 -25.63
C ASN A 24 0.40 -8.37 -24.12
N LEU A 25 1.22 -7.53 -23.49
CA LEU A 25 1.46 -7.56 -22.05
C LEU A 25 0.22 -7.10 -21.27
N ALA A 26 -0.44 -6.05 -21.76
CA ALA A 26 -1.70 -5.57 -21.22
C ALA A 26 -2.78 -6.68 -21.22
N ARG A 27 -2.88 -7.46 -22.32
CA ARG A 27 -3.78 -8.62 -22.38
C ARG A 27 -3.37 -9.74 -21.43
N GLN A 28 -2.08 -10.07 -21.35
CA GLN A 28 -1.57 -11.12 -20.45
C GLN A 28 -1.94 -10.84 -18.98
N PHE A 29 -1.86 -9.59 -18.56
CA PHE A 29 -2.21 -9.15 -17.21
C PHE A 29 -3.64 -8.61 -17.09
N ALA A 30 -4.50 -8.85 -18.08
CA ALA A 30 -5.89 -8.39 -18.12
C ALA A 30 -6.06 -6.92 -17.67
N VAL A 31 -5.19 -6.03 -18.17
CA VAL A 31 -5.24 -4.59 -17.88
C VAL A 31 -6.48 -4.01 -18.54
N GLN A 32 -7.49 -3.68 -17.73
CA GLN A 32 -8.74 -3.06 -18.20
C GLN A 32 -8.81 -1.56 -17.84
N ALA A 33 -8.06 -1.15 -16.82
CA ALA A 33 -7.98 0.23 -16.36
C ALA A 33 -6.58 0.51 -15.81
N VAL A 34 -6.14 1.76 -15.97
CA VAL A 34 -4.85 2.27 -15.46
C VAL A 34 -5.11 3.36 -14.41
N PRO A 35 -4.21 3.54 -13.41
CA PRO A 35 -3.01 2.76 -13.15
C PRO A 35 -3.30 1.37 -12.57
N LYS A 36 -2.51 0.36 -12.96
CA LYS A 36 -2.50 -1.00 -12.39
C LYS A 36 -1.08 -1.35 -11.98
N THR A 37 -0.89 -1.76 -10.73
CA THR A 37 0.41 -2.24 -10.21
C THR A 37 0.33 -3.74 -10.02
N ILE A 38 1.37 -4.45 -10.45
CA ILE A 38 1.48 -5.89 -10.33
C ILE A 38 2.79 -6.18 -9.59
N ILE A 39 2.69 -6.88 -8.47
CA ILE A 39 3.83 -7.21 -7.61
C ILE A 39 4.09 -8.72 -7.72
N ASN A 40 5.31 -9.10 -8.08
CA ASN A 40 5.75 -10.49 -8.24
C ASN A 40 4.82 -11.38 -9.11
N GLN A 41 4.05 -10.78 -10.03
CA GLN A 41 3.03 -11.45 -10.84
C GLN A 41 1.92 -12.16 -10.03
N THR A 42 1.83 -11.91 -8.72
CA THR A 42 0.91 -12.59 -7.79
C THR A 42 -0.09 -11.63 -7.16
N VAL A 43 0.30 -10.38 -6.91
CA VAL A 43 -0.55 -9.38 -6.28
C VAL A 43 -0.88 -8.27 -7.26
N GLU A 44 -2.17 -7.99 -7.41
CA GLU A 44 -2.67 -6.92 -8.26
C GLU A 44 -3.25 -5.77 -7.43
N VAL A 45 -2.90 -4.55 -7.82
CA VAL A 45 -3.41 -3.32 -7.22
C VAL A 45 -4.02 -2.47 -8.33
N LEU A 46 -5.33 -2.30 -8.28
CA LEU A 46 -6.08 -1.52 -9.26
C LEU A 46 -6.30 -0.11 -8.73
N GLY A 47 -6.06 0.88 -9.59
CA GLY A 47 -6.27 2.30 -9.29
C GLY A 47 -5.18 2.89 -8.42
N SER A 48 -5.41 4.13 -7.97
CA SER A 48 -4.50 4.83 -7.08
C SER A 48 -4.80 4.43 -5.63
N VAL A 49 -3.85 3.76 -4.99
CA VAL A 49 -3.90 3.45 -3.56
C VAL A 49 -2.98 4.36 -2.77
N THR A 50 -3.19 4.45 -1.45
CA THR A 50 -2.25 5.16 -0.58
C THR A 50 -0.92 4.42 -0.52
N GLU A 51 0.14 5.14 -0.15
CA GLU A 51 1.47 4.55 0.02
C GLU A 51 1.48 3.41 1.06
N GLN A 52 0.73 3.59 2.15
CA GLN A 52 0.61 2.56 3.19
C GLN A 52 -0.06 1.28 2.68
N GLU A 53 -1.13 1.41 1.90
CA GLU A 53 -1.83 0.27 1.30
C GLU A 53 -0.91 -0.45 0.31
N LEU A 54 -0.14 0.31 -0.50
CA LEU A 54 0.83 -0.27 -1.42
C LEU A 54 1.95 -1.01 -0.67
N LEU A 55 2.47 -0.44 0.42
CA LEU A 55 3.50 -1.06 1.25
C LEU A 55 3.00 -2.36 1.89
N GLN A 56 1.78 -2.38 2.43
CA GLN A 56 1.20 -3.60 3.01
C GLN A 56 1.12 -4.72 1.98
N ARG A 57 0.63 -4.41 0.77
CA ARG A 57 0.56 -5.39 -0.32
C ARG A 57 1.93 -5.89 -0.76
N LEU A 58 2.93 -5.01 -0.76
CA LEU A 58 4.32 -5.37 -1.05
C LEU A 58 4.91 -6.30 0.01
N LEU A 59 4.67 -6.02 1.29
CA LEU A 59 5.12 -6.86 2.40
C LEU A 59 4.48 -8.25 2.36
N VAL A 60 3.17 -8.35 2.09
CA VAL A 60 2.49 -9.64 1.87
C VAL A 60 3.12 -10.38 0.69
N ALA A 61 3.31 -9.71 -0.45
CA ALA A 61 3.92 -10.33 -1.64
C ALA A 61 5.38 -10.79 -1.42
N ALA A 62 6.07 -10.19 -0.44
CA ALA A 62 7.43 -10.55 -0.03
C ALA A 62 7.47 -11.60 1.09
N GLY A 63 6.32 -12.06 1.61
CA GLY A 63 6.25 -12.98 2.76
C GLY A 63 6.77 -12.34 4.07
N ARG A 64 6.58 -11.03 4.19
CA ARG A 64 7.03 -10.19 5.32
C ARG A 64 5.85 -9.60 6.10
N GLU A 65 4.83 -10.41 6.32
CA GLU A 65 3.66 -10.03 7.11
C GLU A 65 4.03 -9.65 8.54
N ASP A 66 5.14 -10.20 9.06
CA ASP A 66 5.75 -9.84 10.34
C ASP A 66 6.04 -8.35 10.48
N LEU A 67 6.27 -7.66 9.36
CA LEU A 67 6.55 -6.23 9.33
C LEU A 67 5.29 -5.36 9.19
N ILE A 68 4.14 -5.93 8.84
CA ILE A 68 2.92 -5.13 8.61
C ILE A 68 2.54 -4.36 9.88
N GLU A 69 2.56 -5.02 11.04
CA GLU A 69 2.25 -4.40 12.34
C GLU A 69 3.20 -3.24 12.68
N LYS A 70 4.46 -3.32 12.24
CA LYS A 70 5.46 -2.27 12.47
C LYS A 70 5.18 -1.00 11.65
N PHE A 71 4.56 -1.16 10.48
CA PHE A 71 4.28 -0.07 9.53
C PHE A 71 2.79 0.28 9.46
N SER A 72 1.91 -0.49 10.08
CA SER A 72 0.54 -0.09 10.36
C SER A 72 0.57 1.00 11.41
N VAL A 73 0.43 2.25 10.96
CA VAL A 73 0.10 3.36 11.86
C VAL A 73 -1.18 2.96 12.59
N PRO A 74 -1.28 3.13 13.91
CA PRO A 74 -2.55 2.92 14.60
C PRO A 74 -3.58 3.82 13.95
N ARG A 75 -4.51 3.24 13.20
CA ARG A 75 -5.76 3.92 12.85
C ARG A 75 -6.34 4.34 14.18
N GLY A 76 -6.43 5.66 14.40
CA GLY A 76 -7.04 6.21 15.60
C GLY A 76 -8.40 5.55 15.81
N ALA A 77 -8.44 4.58 16.71
CA ALA A 77 -9.65 4.12 17.31
C ALA A 77 -10.19 5.32 18.08
N GLY A 78 -11.36 5.81 17.67
CA GLY A 78 -12.17 6.65 18.52
C GLY A 78 -12.42 5.93 19.84
N ALA A 79 -11.66 6.31 20.86
CA ALA A 79 -11.91 5.98 22.26
C ALA A 79 -11.98 7.29 23.04
N ILE A 80 -13.04 8.04 22.77
CA ILE A 80 -13.61 8.90 23.81
C ILE A 80 -14.19 7.97 24.88
N GLY A 81 -13.66 8.04 26.10
CA GLY A 81 -14.27 7.42 27.28
C GLY A 81 -13.51 6.23 27.87
N GLY A 82 -12.38 6.52 28.52
CA GLY A 82 -11.82 5.70 29.61
C GLY A 82 -11.73 6.55 30.89
N PRO A 83 -11.90 5.95 32.07
CA PRO A 83 -12.26 6.68 33.28
C PRO A 83 -11.04 7.39 33.83
N THR A 84 -11.10 8.73 33.93
CA THR A 84 -10.29 9.62 34.79
C THR A 84 -9.94 10.89 34.02
N SER A 85 -10.91 11.80 33.93
CA SER A 85 -10.65 13.18 34.35
C SER A 85 -12.00 13.84 34.62
N MET A 86 -12.60 13.45 35.76
CA MET A 86 -13.45 14.38 36.47
C MET A 86 -12.54 15.47 37.03
N MET A 87 -12.41 16.58 36.33
CA MET A 87 -12.15 17.87 36.95
C MET A 87 -13.15 18.87 36.36
N HIS A 88 -14.31 18.92 37.02
CA HIS A 88 -15.26 20.01 36.86
C HIS A 88 -14.55 21.32 37.22
N ASN A 89 -14.30 22.19 36.25
CA ASN A 89 -14.11 23.61 36.52
C ASN A 89 -15.46 24.31 36.32
N ARG A 90 -16.23 24.44 37.41
CA ARG A 90 -17.32 25.40 37.47
C ARG A 90 -16.78 26.67 38.15
N ARG A 91 -17.04 27.79 37.47
CA ARG A 91 -16.83 29.16 37.95
C ARG A 91 -17.44 29.38 39.34
#